data_AF-A0A2P2GKT1-F1
#
_entry.id   AF-A0A2P2GKT1-F1
#
_cell.length_a   1.000
_cell.length_b   1.000
_cell.length_c   1.000
_cell.angle_alpha   90.00
_cell.angle_beta   90.00
_cell.angle_gamma   90.00
#
_symmetry.space_group_name_H-M   'P 1'
#
loop_
_entity.id
_entity.type
_entity.pdbx_description
1 polymer ?
#
loop_
_entity_poly.entity_id
_entity_poly.type
_entity_poly.pdbx_seq_one_letter_code
_entity_poly.pdbx_strand_id
1 'polypeptide(L)'
;MELADAEQADLRQQLAILHAEVEAFRNQPALRTCLFPGCIRQYDAISWMNGTPPPRPTWSGAGWHILKTSSIFTDGGHLCPDHVDIVTTHLPRLVTTPSGRYTVDCACGWTPAPKRWHRLVTALWQEHLLEAHGDLPPAPPLTDPEHRTPLADHTAQSLNELYDRLWDAEADRDETRDALQEFYRCWKEHNALLADHATLAARVHNALLLVRTHMATGSRDWAQDSSDAWLYAVLYGWDCEQEHQHTDDCRAGLDEVAAKHGWSAGRVARTRKHRAALALAGPNGETEAAARRDDPEED
;
A
#
# COMPACT_ATOMS: atom_id res chain seq x y z
N MET A 1 -24.18 25.54 40.49
CA MET A 1 -23.09 26.12 39.69
C MET A 1 -23.57 26.08 38.25
N GLU A 2 -24.40 27.06 37.89
CA GLU A 2 -24.88 27.23 36.52
C GLU A 2 -23.68 27.73 35.71
N LEU A 3 -23.27 26.96 34.70
CA LEU A 3 -22.34 27.45 33.68
C LEU A 3 -22.97 28.70 33.07
N ALA A 4 -22.20 29.77 32.89
CA ALA A 4 -22.72 31.00 32.32
C ALA A 4 -23.39 30.69 30.97
N ASP A 5 -24.55 31.27 30.69
CA ASP A 5 -25.37 30.96 29.50
C ASP A 5 -24.56 30.97 28.18
N ALA A 6 -23.52 31.78 28.10
CA ALA A 6 -22.59 31.84 26.97
C ALA A 6 -21.77 30.55 26.77
N GLU A 7 -21.29 29.95 27.87
CA GLU A 7 -20.54 28.68 27.85
C GLU A 7 -21.47 27.51 27.49
N GLN A 8 -22.72 27.56 27.95
CA GLN A 8 -23.73 26.57 27.58
C GLN A 8 -24.15 26.67 26.10
N ALA A 9 -24.16 27.88 25.54
CA ALA A 9 -24.41 28.11 24.12
C ALA A 9 -23.26 27.61 23.22
N ASP A 10 -22.01 27.87 23.62
CA ASP A 10 -20.81 27.40 22.92
C ASP A 10 -20.75 25.86 22.89
N LEU A 11 -20.99 25.20 24.02
CA LEU A 11 -21.03 23.73 24.09
C LEU A 11 -22.11 23.12 23.19
N ARG A 12 -23.29 23.74 23.10
CA ARG A 12 -24.36 23.29 22.18
C ARG A 12 -23.95 23.44 20.72
N GLN A 13 -23.26 24.52 20.38
CA GLN A 13 -22.73 24.75 19.04
C GLN A 13 -21.65 23.72 18.67
N GLN A 14 -20.70 23.46 19.57
CA GLN A 14 -19.66 22.45 19.37
C GLN A 14 -20.26 21.05 19.22
N LEU A 15 -21.27 20.70 20.01
CA LEU A 15 -21.95 19.41 19.91
C LEU A 15 -22.73 19.25 18.60
N ALA A 16 -23.36 20.33 18.10
CA ALA A 16 -24.02 20.31 16.79
C ALA A 16 -23.02 20.14 15.64
N ILE A 17 -21.85 20.79 15.71
CA ILE A 17 -20.76 20.61 14.74
C ILE A 17 -20.27 19.16 14.76
N LEU A 18 -19.99 18.61 15.95
CA LEU A 18 -19.52 17.24 16.09
C LEU A 18 -20.54 16.23 15.56
N HIS A 19 -21.83 16.44 15.81
CA HIS A 19 -22.90 15.61 15.25
C HIS A 19 -22.91 15.66 13.72
N ALA A 20 -22.81 16.85 13.13
CA ALA A 20 -22.76 17.02 11.68
C ALA A 20 -21.51 16.35 11.06
N GLU A 21 -20.36 16.43 11.73
CA GLU A 21 -19.13 15.77 11.29
C GLU A 21 -19.23 14.24 11.37
N VAL A 22 -19.80 13.70 12.45
CA VAL A 22 -20.03 12.25 12.60
C VAL A 22 -21.02 11.75 11.56
N GLU A 23 -22.08 12.50 11.29
CA GLU A 23 -23.06 12.16 10.26
C GLU A 23 -22.45 12.22 8.86
N ALA A 24 -21.67 13.26 8.56
CA ALA A 24 -20.92 13.36 7.30
C ALA A 24 -19.92 12.20 7.14
N PHE A 25 -19.21 11.82 8.20
CA PHE A 25 -18.26 10.70 8.20
C PHE A 25 -18.97 9.36 7.98
N ARG A 26 -20.09 9.10 8.67
CA ARG A 26 -20.91 7.88 8.48
C ARG A 26 -21.49 7.76 7.07
N ASN A 27 -21.74 8.90 6.42
CA ASN A 27 -22.26 8.96 5.06
C ASN A 27 -21.16 9.02 3.99
N GLN A 28 -19.88 8.88 4.36
CA GLN A 28 -18.82 8.74 3.37
C GLN A 28 -18.96 7.40 2.65
N PRO A 29 -18.80 7.38 1.31
CA PRO A 29 -18.92 6.14 0.56
C PRO A 29 -17.75 5.22 0.91
N ALA A 30 -18.05 4.03 1.42
CA ALA A 30 -17.04 2.98 1.63
C ALA A 30 -16.87 2.21 0.32
N LEU A 31 -16.14 2.83 -0.61
CA LEU A 31 -15.95 2.31 -1.95
C LEU A 31 -15.15 1.00 -1.92
N ARG A 32 -15.77 -0.09 -2.38
CA ARG A 32 -15.09 -1.36 -2.65
C ARG A 32 -15.04 -1.60 -4.15
N THR A 33 -13.93 -2.16 -4.61
CA THR A 33 -13.70 -2.47 -6.03
C THR A 33 -14.20 -3.86 -6.38
N CYS A 34 -14.42 -4.08 -7.68
CA CYS A 34 -14.57 -5.41 -8.24
C CYS A 34 -13.35 -6.28 -7.93
N LEU A 35 -13.59 -7.57 -7.69
CA LEU A 35 -12.56 -8.57 -7.39
C LEU A 35 -11.68 -8.89 -8.61
N PHE A 36 -12.20 -8.70 -9.83
CA PHE A 36 -11.42 -8.96 -11.04
C PHE A 36 -10.19 -8.04 -11.09
N PRO A 37 -8.99 -8.59 -11.31
CA PRO A 37 -7.74 -7.81 -11.30
C PRO A 37 -7.79 -6.64 -12.29
N GLY A 38 -7.34 -5.45 -11.85
CA GLY A 38 -7.34 -4.24 -12.70
C GLY A 38 -8.70 -3.56 -12.90
N CYS A 39 -9.82 -4.16 -12.44
CA CYS A 39 -11.12 -3.53 -12.56
C CYS A 39 -11.29 -2.38 -11.55
N ILE A 40 -11.33 -1.14 -12.05
CA ILE A 40 -11.49 0.07 -11.22
C ILE A 40 -12.95 0.38 -10.84
N ARG A 41 -13.91 -0.48 -11.18
CA ARG A 41 -15.31 -0.24 -10.87
C ARG A 41 -15.54 -0.37 -9.37
N GLN A 42 -16.23 0.61 -8.79
CA GLN A 42 -16.45 0.71 -7.36
C GLN A 42 -17.95 0.71 -7.02
N TYR A 43 -18.27 0.26 -5.82
CA TYR A 43 -19.60 0.43 -5.22
C TYR A 43 -19.46 0.81 -3.75
N ASP A 44 -20.46 1.51 -3.22
CA ASP A 44 -20.49 1.87 -1.80
C ASP A 44 -20.98 0.70 -0.94
N ALA A 45 -20.06 0.10 -0.18
CA ALA A 45 -20.33 -1.03 0.68
C ALA A 45 -21.14 -0.67 1.93
N ILE A 46 -21.07 0.57 2.43
CA ILE A 46 -21.85 1.00 3.61
C ILE A 46 -23.32 1.16 3.22
N SER A 47 -23.62 1.83 2.10
CA SER A 47 -24.98 1.90 1.57
C SER A 47 -25.58 0.50 1.40
N TRP A 48 -24.79 -0.44 0.87
CA TRP A 48 -25.21 -1.83 0.69
C TRP A 48 -25.53 -2.56 2.00
N MET A 49 -24.65 -2.46 3.00
CA MET A 49 -24.85 -3.08 4.32
C MET A 49 -26.09 -2.53 5.05
N ASN A 50 -26.46 -1.28 4.79
CA ASN A 50 -27.68 -0.66 5.32
C ASN A 50 -28.96 -1.06 4.55
N GLY A 51 -28.91 -2.11 3.73
CA GLY A 51 -30.05 -2.61 2.97
C GLY A 51 -30.42 -1.76 1.76
N THR A 52 -29.60 -0.75 1.44
CA THR A 52 -29.78 0.08 0.24
C THR A 52 -28.85 -0.46 -0.84
N PRO A 53 -29.33 -1.26 -1.80
CA PRO A 53 -28.46 -1.81 -2.82
C PRO A 53 -27.68 -0.68 -3.52
N PRO A 54 -26.37 -0.83 -3.78
CA PRO A 54 -25.63 0.18 -4.51
C PRO A 54 -26.39 0.44 -5.81
N PRO A 55 -26.50 1.71 -6.22
CA PRO A 55 -27.27 2.07 -7.40
C PRO A 55 -26.86 1.14 -8.54
N ARG A 56 -27.86 0.47 -9.13
CA ARG A 56 -27.59 -0.48 -10.23
C ARG A 56 -26.73 0.26 -11.25
N PRO A 57 -25.60 -0.30 -11.67
CA PRO A 57 -24.76 0.38 -12.63
C PRO A 57 -25.62 0.70 -13.86
N THR A 58 -25.64 1.96 -14.30
CA THR A 58 -26.52 2.40 -15.40
C THR A 58 -26.26 1.65 -16.70
N TRP A 59 -25.09 1.04 -16.83
CA TRP A 59 -24.64 0.25 -17.97
C TRP A 59 -24.99 -1.25 -17.89
N SER A 60 -25.48 -1.75 -16.75
CA SER A 60 -25.89 -3.15 -16.59
C SER A 60 -27.16 -3.28 -15.75
N GLY A 61 -28.19 -3.92 -16.32
CA GLY A 61 -29.41 -4.30 -15.59
C GLY A 61 -29.17 -5.34 -14.49
N ALA A 62 -28.06 -6.08 -14.53
CA ALA A 62 -27.61 -6.97 -13.47
C ALA A 62 -26.85 -6.16 -12.40
N GLY A 63 -27.18 -6.38 -11.12
CA GLY A 63 -26.49 -5.74 -10.00
C GLY A 63 -25.11 -6.35 -9.74
N TRP A 64 -24.48 -5.96 -8.63
CA TRP A 64 -23.24 -6.59 -8.17
C TRP A 64 -23.48 -8.03 -7.72
N HIS A 65 -22.57 -8.93 -8.08
CA HIS A 65 -22.61 -10.33 -7.67
C HIS A 65 -21.69 -10.56 -6.47
N ILE A 66 -22.17 -11.32 -5.49
CA ILE A 66 -21.46 -11.56 -4.24
C ILE A 66 -20.86 -12.95 -4.27
N LEU A 67 -19.54 -13.01 -4.15
CA LEU A 67 -18.84 -14.23 -3.80
C LEU A 67 -18.80 -14.33 -2.29
N LYS A 68 -19.44 -15.38 -1.77
CA LYS A 68 -19.32 -15.74 -0.36
C LYS A 68 -17.85 -15.93 -0.01
N THR A 69 -17.54 -15.74 1.26
CA THR A 69 -16.25 -16.09 1.84
C THR A 69 -15.79 -17.45 1.34
N SER A 70 -14.66 -17.44 0.66
CA SER A 70 -14.06 -18.64 0.07
C SER A 70 -12.67 -18.82 0.65
N SER A 71 -12.09 -19.99 0.40
CA SER A 71 -10.82 -20.37 0.96
C SER A 71 -9.64 -19.49 0.53
N ILE A 72 -9.77 -18.69 -0.55
CA ILE A 72 -8.76 -17.68 -0.91
C ILE A 72 -9.22 -16.22 -0.71
N PHE A 73 -10.52 -15.98 -0.49
CA PHE A 73 -11.07 -14.66 -0.14
C PHE A 73 -11.72 -14.73 1.24
N THR A 74 -10.92 -14.50 2.28
CA THR A 74 -11.38 -14.58 3.68
C THR A 74 -12.49 -13.60 4.01
N ASP A 75 -12.60 -12.51 3.24
CA ASP A 75 -13.59 -11.45 3.44
C ASP A 75 -14.71 -11.48 2.38
N GLY A 76 -14.71 -12.52 1.52
CA GLY A 76 -15.57 -12.58 0.35
C GLY A 76 -15.12 -11.62 -0.76
N GLY A 77 -15.91 -11.52 -1.82
CA GLY A 77 -15.59 -10.67 -2.96
C GLY A 77 -16.84 -10.18 -3.67
N HIS A 78 -16.71 -9.07 -4.40
CA HIS A 78 -17.80 -8.49 -5.17
C HIS A 78 -17.39 -8.41 -6.63
N LEU A 79 -18.29 -8.80 -7.51
CA LEU A 79 -18.06 -8.85 -8.95
C LEU A 79 -19.02 -7.89 -9.65
N CYS A 80 -18.47 -7.10 -10.55
CA CYS A 80 -19.29 -6.34 -11.48
C CYS A 80 -19.88 -7.29 -12.53
N PRO A 81 -21.01 -6.91 -13.16
CA PRO A 81 -21.67 -7.71 -14.19
C PRO A 81 -20.79 -8.16 -15.35
N ASP A 82 -19.79 -7.37 -15.76
CA ASP A 82 -18.92 -7.74 -16.87
C ASP A 82 -17.92 -8.85 -16.52
N HIS A 83 -17.61 -9.04 -15.23
CA HIS A 83 -16.61 -10.02 -14.80
C HIS A 83 -17.22 -11.19 -14.05
N VAL A 84 -18.55 -11.26 -13.91
CA VAL A 84 -19.20 -12.37 -13.20
C VAL A 84 -18.93 -13.70 -13.89
N ASP A 85 -19.05 -13.76 -15.21
CA ASP A 85 -18.95 -15.00 -15.98
C ASP A 85 -17.53 -15.57 -15.94
N ILE A 86 -16.51 -14.72 -16.17
CA ILE A 86 -15.11 -15.15 -16.16
C ILE A 86 -14.70 -15.62 -14.75
N VAL A 87 -15.06 -14.88 -13.70
CA VAL A 87 -14.67 -15.26 -12.33
C VAL A 87 -15.42 -16.50 -11.85
N THR A 88 -16.71 -16.66 -12.21
CA THR A 88 -17.48 -17.86 -11.82
C THR A 88 -17.00 -19.12 -12.52
N THR A 89 -16.58 -19.01 -13.78
CA THR A 89 -15.98 -20.12 -14.55
C THR A 89 -14.61 -20.52 -14.01
N HIS A 90 -13.90 -19.58 -13.38
CA HIS A 90 -12.56 -19.76 -12.83
C HIS A 90 -12.55 -19.69 -11.29
N LEU A 91 -13.58 -20.23 -10.63
CA LEU A 91 -13.66 -20.19 -9.18
C LEU A 91 -12.52 -20.97 -8.51
N PRO A 92 -11.76 -20.34 -7.61
CA PRO A 92 -10.64 -20.97 -6.94
C PRO A 92 -11.02 -21.70 -5.66
N ARG A 93 -10.40 -22.85 -5.41
CA ARG A 93 -10.42 -23.58 -4.15
C ARG A 93 -9.00 -23.72 -3.60
N LEU A 94 -8.74 -23.23 -2.39
CA LEU A 94 -7.46 -23.39 -1.72
C LEU A 94 -7.28 -24.85 -1.32
N VAL A 95 -6.12 -25.39 -1.62
CA VAL A 95 -5.72 -26.75 -1.25
C VAL A 95 -4.42 -26.70 -0.47
N THR A 96 -4.41 -27.32 0.71
CA THR A 96 -3.18 -27.54 1.47
C THR A 96 -2.61 -28.90 1.09
N THR A 97 -1.36 -28.93 0.63
CA THR A 97 -0.66 -30.17 0.27
C THR A 97 -0.16 -30.91 1.51
N PRO A 98 0.13 -32.22 1.41
CA PRO A 98 0.74 -32.98 2.51
C PRO A 98 2.07 -32.40 3.01
N SER A 99 2.80 -31.67 2.15
CA SER A 99 4.04 -30.97 2.49
C SER A 99 3.83 -29.65 3.25
N GLY A 100 2.59 -29.31 3.62
CA GLY A 100 2.26 -28.06 4.32
C GLY A 100 2.35 -26.82 3.43
N ARG A 101 2.35 -27.00 2.10
CA ARG A 101 2.31 -25.90 1.12
C ARG A 101 0.87 -25.65 0.66
N TYR A 102 0.65 -24.51 0.03
CA TYR A 102 -0.66 -24.08 -0.46
C TYR A 102 -0.66 -24.11 -1.99
N THR A 103 -1.77 -24.54 -2.59
CA THR A 103 -2.06 -24.34 -4.03
C THR A 103 -3.53 -23.98 -4.21
N VAL A 104 -3.93 -23.68 -5.44
CA VAL A 104 -5.32 -23.43 -5.83
C VAL A 104 -5.75 -24.46 -6.86
N ASP A 105 -6.90 -25.06 -6.64
CA ASP A 105 -7.62 -25.87 -7.62
C ASP A 105 -8.74 -25.00 -8.22
N CYS A 106 -8.58 -24.61 -9.48
CA CYS A 106 -9.53 -23.77 -10.19
C CYS A 106 -10.61 -24.61 -10.85
N ALA A 107 -11.85 -24.12 -10.89
CA ALA A 107 -12.98 -24.82 -11.51
C ALA A 107 -12.74 -25.20 -12.99
N CYS A 108 -11.88 -24.48 -13.70
CA CYS A 108 -11.48 -24.81 -15.08
C CYS A 108 -10.40 -25.91 -15.18
N GLY A 109 -9.92 -26.44 -14.05
CA GLY A 109 -8.86 -27.46 -13.98
C GLY A 109 -7.44 -26.89 -13.87
N TRP A 110 -7.27 -25.56 -13.89
CA TRP A 110 -5.96 -24.93 -13.67
C TRP A 110 -5.49 -25.11 -12.22
N THR A 111 -4.24 -25.50 -12.03
CA THR A 111 -3.62 -25.67 -10.71
C THR A 111 -2.14 -25.27 -10.78
N PRO A 112 -1.69 -24.25 -10.04
CA PRO A 112 -0.29 -23.85 -10.04
C PRO A 112 0.56 -24.75 -9.13
N ALA A 113 1.89 -24.64 -9.24
CA ALA A 113 2.81 -25.32 -8.35
C ALA A 113 2.62 -24.85 -6.88
N PRO A 114 2.66 -25.77 -5.88
CA PRO A 114 2.44 -25.42 -4.48
C PRO A 114 3.45 -24.39 -3.94
N LYS A 115 2.94 -23.35 -3.27
CA LYS A 115 3.69 -22.24 -2.68
C LYS A 115 3.73 -22.34 -1.16
N ARG A 116 4.76 -21.76 -0.55
CA ARG A 116 4.92 -21.72 0.91
C ARG A 116 3.93 -20.76 1.59
N TRP A 117 3.50 -19.71 0.89
CA TRP A 117 2.63 -18.66 1.42
C TRP A 117 1.30 -18.63 0.68
N HIS A 118 0.18 -18.69 1.40
CA HIS A 118 -1.16 -18.72 0.80
C HIS A 118 -1.49 -17.46 -0.02
N ARG A 119 -0.96 -16.28 0.35
CA ARG A 119 -1.21 -15.05 -0.43
C ARG A 119 -0.65 -15.10 -1.84
N LEU A 120 0.44 -15.85 -2.07
CA LEU A 120 1.00 -16.01 -3.40
C LEU A 120 0.08 -16.80 -4.33
N VAL A 121 -0.72 -17.74 -3.79
CA VAL A 121 -1.64 -18.51 -4.63
C VAL A 121 -2.83 -17.68 -5.10
N THR A 122 -3.21 -16.65 -4.35
CA THR A 122 -4.20 -15.65 -4.81
C THR A 122 -3.68 -14.85 -5.99
N ALA A 123 -2.43 -14.37 -5.94
CA ALA A 123 -1.83 -13.62 -7.04
C ALA A 123 -1.71 -14.47 -8.32
N LEU A 124 -1.31 -15.74 -8.21
CA LEU A 124 -1.25 -16.65 -9.35
C LEU A 124 -2.64 -16.92 -9.95
N TRP A 125 -3.67 -17.01 -9.11
CA TRP A 125 -5.03 -17.14 -9.60
C TRP A 125 -5.52 -15.87 -10.32
N GLN A 126 -5.13 -14.68 -9.82
CA GLN A 126 -5.44 -13.42 -10.49
C GLN A 126 -4.74 -13.32 -11.86
N GLU A 127 -3.48 -13.74 -11.95
CA GLU A 127 -2.76 -13.85 -13.21
C GLU A 127 -3.48 -14.80 -14.18
N HIS A 128 -3.87 -15.97 -13.70
CA HIS A 128 -4.66 -16.93 -14.47
C HIS A 128 -6.00 -16.37 -14.97
N LEU A 129 -6.69 -15.54 -14.17
CA LEU A 129 -7.89 -14.84 -14.64
C LEU A 129 -7.59 -13.87 -15.79
N LEU A 130 -6.49 -13.12 -15.70
CA LEU A 130 -6.07 -12.20 -16.75
C LEU A 130 -5.70 -12.96 -18.04
N GLU A 131 -5.03 -14.10 -17.93
CA GLU A 131 -4.75 -14.99 -19.06
C GLU A 131 -6.05 -15.53 -19.69
N ALA A 132 -6.98 -16.01 -18.87
CA ALA A 132 -8.25 -16.57 -19.33
C ALA A 132 -9.17 -15.51 -19.95
N HIS A 133 -9.10 -14.27 -19.47
CA HIS A 133 -9.80 -13.12 -20.06
C HIS A 133 -9.14 -12.63 -21.36
N GLY A 134 -7.84 -12.89 -21.54
CA GLY A 134 -7.04 -12.45 -22.68
C GLY A 134 -6.30 -11.12 -22.47
N ASP A 135 -6.29 -10.57 -21.26
CA ASP A 135 -5.57 -9.33 -20.90
C ASP A 135 -4.06 -9.56 -20.68
N LEU A 136 -3.68 -10.80 -20.36
CA LEU A 136 -2.29 -11.22 -20.25
C LEU A 136 -2.02 -12.29 -21.31
N PRO A 137 -0.93 -12.19 -22.11
CA PRO A 137 -0.53 -13.31 -22.95
C PRO A 137 -0.26 -14.52 -22.06
N PRO A 138 -0.61 -15.75 -22.50
CA PRO A 138 -0.34 -16.93 -21.70
C PRO A 138 1.15 -16.98 -21.40
N ALA A 139 1.50 -17.30 -20.15
CA ALA A 139 2.89 -17.48 -19.78
C ALA A 139 3.55 -18.40 -20.80
N PRO A 140 4.73 -18.03 -21.33
CA PRO A 140 5.44 -18.92 -22.22
C PRO A 140 5.57 -20.28 -21.50
N PRO A 141 5.35 -21.39 -22.22
CA PRO A 141 5.44 -22.71 -21.61
C PRO A 141 6.76 -22.78 -20.84
N LEU A 142 6.70 -23.28 -19.59
CA LEU A 142 7.81 -23.42 -18.66
C LEU A 142 8.90 -24.30 -19.29
N THR A 143 9.66 -23.71 -20.22
CA THR A 143 10.54 -24.35 -21.21
C THR A 143 10.02 -25.69 -21.71
N ASP A 144 9.41 -25.67 -22.89
CA ASP A 144 9.17 -26.86 -23.70
C ASP A 144 10.35 -27.86 -23.57
N PRO A 145 10.13 -29.09 -23.07
CA PRO A 145 11.18 -30.09 -22.97
C PRO A 145 11.88 -30.34 -24.30
N GLU A 146 11.19 -30.10 -25.42
CA GLU A 146 11.71 -30.29 -26.78
C GLU A 146 12.72 -29.20 -27.21
N HIS A 147 12.77 -28.07 -26.50
CA HIS A 147 13.70 -26.96 -26.78
C HIS A 147 14.86 -26.88 -25.76
N ARG A 148 14.95 -27.82 -24.82
CA ARG A 148 16.11 -27.93 -23.94
C ARG A 148 17.20 -28.68 -24.67
N THR A 149 18.34 -28.03 -24.86
CA THR A 149 19.56 -28.71 -25.29
C THR A 149 19.82 -29.88 -24.33
N PRO A 150 19.89 -31.14 -24.82
CA PRO A 150 20.23 -32.28 -23.98
C PRO A 150 21.53 -32.03 -23.23
N LEU A 151 21.67 -32.58 -22.02
CA LEU A 151 22.84 -32.31 -21.17
C LEU A 151 24.17 -32.63 -21.88
N ALA A 152 24.16 -33.67 -22.73
CA ALA A 152 25.30 -34.10 -23.52
C ALA A 152 25.71 -33.10 -24.62
N ASP A 153 24.79 -32.24 -25.06
CA ASP A 153 24.99 -31.29 -26.16
C ASP A 153 25.40 -29.89 -25.66
N HIS A 154 25.49 -29.71 -24.34
CA HIS A 154 26.01 -28.49 -23.76
C HIS A 154 27.54 -28.42 -23.85
N THR A 155 28.04 -27.32 -24.40
CA THR A 155 29.45 -26.95 -24.29
C THR A 155 29.76 -26.39 -22.91
N ALA A 156 31.03 -26.39 -22.50
CA ALA A 156 31.47 -25.76 -21.25
C ALA A 156 31.03 -24.28 -21.15
N GLN A 157 31.04 -23.56 -22.27
CA GLN A 157 30.55 -22.20 -22.34
C GLN A 157 29.05 -22.10 -22.05
N SER A 158 28.23 -22.94 -22.70
CA SER A 158 26.78 -22.93 -22.46
C SER A 158 26.39 -23.35 -21.04
N LEU A 159 27.19 -24.22 -20.40
CA LEU A 159 27.00 -24.56 -18.98
C LEU A 159 27.33 -23.38 -18.08
N ASN A 160 28.44 -22.68 -18.33
CA ASN A 160 28.78 -21.48 -17.56
C ASN A 160 27.69 -20.41 -17.67
N GLU A 161 27.18 -20.15 -18.88
CA GLU A 161 26.08 -19.20 -19.08
C GLU A 161 24.79 -19.61 -18.33
N LEU A 162 24.52 -20.92 -18.22
CA LEU A 162 23.40 -21.42 -17.42
C LEU A 162 23.64 -21.29 -15.92
N TYR A 163 24.88 -21.50 -15.46
CA TYR A 163 25.27 -21.30 -14.06
C TYR A 163 25.20 -19.82 -13.67
N ASP A 164 25.67 -18.91 -14.52
CA ASP A 164 25.60 -17.48 -14.29
C ASP A 164 24.14 -17.03 -14.17
N ARG A 165 23.27 -17.46 -15.11
CA ARG A 165 21.82 -17.17 -15.02
C ARG A 165 21.16 -17.76 -13.79
N LEU A 166 21.57 -18.95 -13.36
CA LEU A 166 21.05 -19.57 -12.13
C LEU A 166 21.49 -18.76 -10.92
N TRP A 167 22.75 -18.34 -10.88
CA TRP A 167 23.31 -17.55 -9.79
C TRP A 167 22.63 -16.17 -9.70
N ASP A 168 22.45 -15.49 -10.83
CA ASP A 168 21.69 -14.24 -10.93
C ASP A 168 20.26 -14.45 -10.43
N ALA A 169 19.58 -15.51 -10.87
CA ALA A 169 18.22 -15.81 -10.42
C ALA A 169 18.14 -16.15 -8.92
N GLU A 170 19.17 -16.78 -8.34
CA GLU A 170 19.25 -17.03 -6.89
C GLU A 170 19.50 -15.74 -6.10
N ALA A 171 20.37 -14.86 -6.60
CA ALA A 171 20.60 -13.54 -6.03
C ALA A 171 19.32 -12.68 -6.09
N ASP A 172 18.67 -12.61 -7.26
CA ASP A 172 17.40 -11.91 -7.47
C ASP A 172 16.30 -12.46 -6.57
N ARG A 173 16.25 -13.78 -6.36
CA ARG A 173 15.27 -14.41 -5.47
C ARG A 173 15.48 -13.97 -4.02
N ASP A 174 16.72 -13.90 -3.57
CA ASP A 174 17.05 -13.52 -2.21
C ASP A 174 16.83 -12.01 -2.01
N GLU A 175 17.19 -11.16 -2.98
CA GLU A 175 16.84 -9.73 -2.99
C GLU A 175 15.32 -9.50 -2.99
N THR A 176 14.59 -10.21 -3.86
CA THR A 176 13.12 -10.15 -3.92
C THR A 176 12.49 -10.62 -2.61
N ARG A 177 13.07 -11.64 -1.96
CA ARG A 177 12.61 -12.13 -0.67
C ARG A 177 12.83 -11.09 0.42
N ASP A 178 14.00 -10.46 0.47
CA ASP A 178 14.33 -9.43 1.45
C ASP A 178 13.44 -8.20 1.26
N ALA A 179 13.23 -7.77 0.02
CA ALA A 179 12.28 -6.70 -0.33
C ALA A 179 10.84 -7.06 0.08
N LEU A 180 10.39 -8.30 -0.14
CA LEU A 180 9.06 -8.77 0.27
C LEU A 180 8.93 -8.88 1.80
N GLN A 181 9.99 -9.31 2.49
CA GLN A 181 10.00 -9.36 3.96
C GLN A 181 9.93 -7.96 4.55
N GLU A 182 10.66 -7.02 3.97
CA GLU A 182 10.64 -5.62 4.35
C GLU A 182 9.27 -5.00 4.10
N PHE A 183 8.70 -5.22 2.90
CA PHE A 183 7.36 -4.77 2.58
C PHE A 183 6.30 -5.37 3.53
N TYR A 184 6.40 -6.67 3.83
CA TYR A 184 5.47 -7.34 4.74
C TYR A 184 5.62 -6.85 6.18
N ARG A 185 6.85 -6.57 6.64
CA ARG A 185 7.13 -5.94 7.93
C ARG A 185 6.48 -4.56 8.00
N CYS A 186 6.76 -3.69 7.04
CA CYS A 186 6.18 -2.36 6.93
C CYS A 186 4.65 -2.41 6.87
N TRP A 187 4.07 -3.32 6.10
CA TRP A 187 2.62 -3.52 6.01
C TRP A 187 2.00 -4.01 7.32
N LYS A 188 2.67 -4.91 8.04
CA LYS A 188 2.20 -5.42 9.34
C LYS A 188 2.26 -4.34 10.42
N GLU A 189 3.36 -3.58 10.48
CA GLU A 189 3.52 -2.42 11.36
C GLU A 189 2.45 -1.38 11.05
N HIS A 190 2.24 -1.08 9.76
CA HIS A 190 1.21 -0.16 9.29
C HIS A 190 -0.20 -0.60 9.68
N ASN A 191 -0.56 -1.88 9.53
CA ASN A 191 -1.88 -2.36 9.94
C ASN A 191 -2.06 -2.41 11.46
N ALA A 192 -1.01 -2.73 12.22
CA ALA A 192 -1.06 -2.63 13.67
C ALA A 192 -1.32 -1.19 14.11
N LEU A 193 -0.83 -0.21 13.34
CA LEU A 193 -1.03 1.21 13.55
C LEU A 193 -2.33 1.78 12.93
N LEU A 194 -3.03 1.04 12.05
CA LEU A 194 -4.32 1.44 11.48
C LEU A 194 -5.52 0.76 12.14
N ALA A 195 -5.30 -0.26 12.97
CA ALA A 195 -6.36 -0.86 13.78
C ALA A 195 -7.04 0.20 14.68
N ASP A 196 -8.34 -0.01 14.93
CA ASP A 196 -9.42 0.91 15.35
C ASP A 196 -9.19 1.93 16.50
N HIS A 197 -7.99 1.99 17.09
CA HIS A 197 -7.64 2.88 18.21
C HIS A 197 -6.55 3.92 17.90
N ALA A 198 -6.04 3.97 16.67
CA ALA A 198 -5.03 4.96 16.30
C ALA A 198 -5.61 6.38 16.25
N THR A 199 -5.07 7.27 17.10
CA THR A 199 -5.43 8.68 17.14
C THR A 199 -5.20 9.36 15.78
N LEU A 200 -5.91 10.46 15.50
CA LEU A 200 -5.72 11.24 14.27
C LEU A 200 -4.25 11.61 14.06
N ALA A 201 -3.52 11.92 15.13
CA ALA A 201 -2.09 12.21 15.11
C ALA A 201 -1.27 11.00 14.61
N ALA A 202 -1.56 9.78 15.07
CA ALA A 202 -0.89 8.56 14.61
C ALA A 202 -1.16 8.30 13.11
N ARG A 203 -2.38 8.56 12.62
CA ARG A 203 -2.71 8.42 11.20
C ARG A 203 -1.98 9.42 10.30
N VAL A 204 -1.94 10.69 10.71
CA VAL A 204 -1.21 11.75 10.00
C VAL A 204 0.28 11.45 10.00
N HIS A 205 0.83 11.01 11.13
CA HIS A 205 2.22 10.58 11.24
C HIS A 205 2.55 9.44 10.30
N ASN A 206 1.72 8.39 10.25
CA ASN A 206 1.92 7.24 9.36
C ASN A 206 1.84 7.63 7.88
N ALA A 207 0.93 8.54 7.53
CA ALA A 207 0.86 9.08 6.17
C ALA A 207 2.15 9.82 5.81
N LEU A 208 2.69 10.63 6.73
CA LEU A 208 3.95 11.34 6.52
C LEU A 208 5.15 10.37 6.43
N LEU A 209 5.18 9.29 7.22
CA LEU A 209 6.20 8.24 7.13
C LEU A 209 6.13 7.51 5.79
N LEU A 210 4.93 7.16 5.31
CA LEU A 210 4.75 6.48 4.04
C LEU A 210 5.22 7.35 2.86
N VAL A 211 4.84 8.64 2.88
CA VAL A 211 5.33 9.62 1.91
C VAL A 211 6.85 9.73 1.99
N ARG A 212 7.42 9.81 3.19
CA ARG A 212 8.87 9.87 3.41
C ARG A 212 9.56 8.63 2.80
N THR A 213 9.14 7.41 3.15
CA THR A 213 9.72 6.18 2.59
C THR A 213 9.62 6.14 1.07
N HIS A 214 8.46 6.48 0.51
CA HIS A 214 8.27 6.54 -0.94
C HIS A 214 9.23 7.53 -1.61
N MET A 215 9.49 8.67 -0.96
CA MET A 215 10.43 9.67 -1.46
C MET A 215 11.88 9.22 -1.40
N ALA A 216 12.29 8.46 -0.38
CA ALA A 216 13.65 7.90 -0.30
C ALA A 216 13.92 6.82 -1.34
N THR A 217 12.93 5.96 -1.60
CA THR A 217 13.11 4.83 -2.53
C THR A 217 12.79 5.20 -3.98
N GLY A 218 12.19 6.37 -4.20
CA GLY A 218 11.84 6.85 -5.53
C GLY A 218 13.04 7.44 -6.26
N SER A 219 13.25 7.04 -7.52
CA SER A 219 14.28 7.62 -8.41
C SER A 219 13.86 8.95 -9.04
N ARG A 220 12.78 9.57 -8.56
CA ARG A 220 12.22 10.80 -9.10
C ARG A 220 13.07 12.00 -8.67
N ASP A 221 13.26 12.96 -9.58
CA ASP A 221 13.84 14.25 -9.22
C ASP A 221 12.79 15.12 -8.51
N TRP A 222 12.86 15.13 -7.18
CA TRP A 222 11.95 15.87 -6.31
C TRP A 222 12.10 17.39 -6.40
N ALA A 223 13.16 17.91 -7.04
CA ALA A 223 13.36 19.35 -7.22
C ALA A 223 12.63 19.91 -8.46
N GLN A 224 12.02 19.08 -9.30
CA GLN A 224 11.38 19.52 -10.55
C GLN A 224 10.06 20.24 -10.34
N ASP A 225 9.20 19.73 -9.46
CA ASP A 225 7.88 20.30 -9.19
C ASP A 225 7.87 21.08 -7.87
N SER A 226 7.23 22.25 -7.84
CA SER A 226 7.25 23.15 -6.67
C SER A 226 6.64 22.54 -5.42
N SER A 227 5.58 21.72 -5.58
CA SER A 227 4.92 21.04 -4.45
C SER A 227 5.76 19.89 -3.91
N ASP A 228 6.39 19.13 -4.81
CA ASP A 228 7.25 18.00 -4.44
C ASP A 228 8.55 18.48 -3.81
N ALA A 229 9.12 19.56 -4.34
CA ALA A 229 10.29 20.20 -3.76
C ALA A 229 10.00 20.71 -2.35
N TRP A 230 8.80 21.26 -2.12
CA TRP A 230 8.38 21.70 -0.79
C TRP A 230 8.19 20.52 0.17
N LEU A 231 7.54 19.44 -0.28
CA LEU A 231 7.33 18.24 0.53
C LEU A 231 8.66 17.58 0.91
N TYR A 232 9.60 17.52 -0.04
CA TYR A 232 10.96 17.02 0.19
C TYR A 232 11.70 17.90 1.20
N ALA A 233 11.55 19.22 1.11
CA ALA A 233 12.13 20.17 2.06
C ALA A 233 11.63 19.93 3.50
N VAL A 234 10.34 19.64 3.67
CA VAL A 234 9.73 19.42 4.98
C VAL A 234 10.14 18.06 5.56
N LEU A 235 10.16 16.99 4.75
CA LEU A 235 10.37 15.62 5.21
C LEU A 235 11.84 15.16 5.25
N TYR A 236 12.65 15.53 4.25
CA TYR A 236 14.06 15.14 4.14
C TYR A 236 15.02 16.30 4.33
N GLY A 237 14.64 17.48 3.85
CA GLY A 237 15.47 18.68 3.87
C GLY A 237 16.36 18.77 2.63
N TRP A 238 16.60 20.00 2.19
CA TRP A 238 17.58 20.33 1.14
C TRP A 238 18.89 20.83 1.73
N ASP A 239 18.85 21.27 2.99
CA ASP A 239 20.02 21.74 3.72
C ASP A 239 20.74 20.51 4.30
N CYS A 240 22.03 20.35 4.01
CA CYS A 240 22.87 19.23 4.45
C CYS A 240 23.14 19.33 5.97
N GLU A 241 22.11 19.04 6.77
CA GLU A 241 22.05 19.36 8.20
C GLU A 241 22.63 18.27 9.13
N GLN A 242 23.23 17.20 8.58
CA GLN A 242 23.85 16.14 9.41
C GLN A 242 25.37 16.28 9.60
N GLU A 243 26.11 16.95 8.70
CA GLU A 243 27.59 17.01 8.80
C GLU A 243 28.20 18.42 8.91
N HIS A 244 27.42 19.51 8.85
CA HIS A 244 27.91 20.89 9.05
C HIS A 244 29.22 21.28 8.29
N GLN A 245 29.56 20.58 7.20
CA GLN A 245 30.68 20.93 6.34
C GLN A 245 30.18 21.04 4.92
N HIS A 246 30.15 22.28 4.42
CA HIS A 246 29.98 22.55 3.00
C HIS A 246 31.30 22.19 2.31
N THR A 247 31.38 21.00 1.74
CA THR A 247 32.35 20.73 0.66
C THR A 247 31.76 21.24 -0.66
N ASP A 248 32.63 21.60 -1.60
CA ASP A 248 32.28 22.24 -2.89
C ASP A 248 31.34 21.42 -3.79
N ASP A 249 30.97 20.19 -3.40
CA ASP A 249 30.08 19.27 -4.13
C ASP A 249 28.63 19.20 -3.59
N CYS A 250 28.25 20.04 -2.62
CA CYS A 250 26.90 20.03 -2.07
C CYS A 250 25.87 20.57 -3.08
N ARG A 251 25.17 19.65 -3.77
CA ARG A 251 24.12 19.96 -4.75
C ARG A 251 22.89 20.62 -4.09
N ALA A 252 22.73 21.92 -4.33
CA ALA A 252 21.54 22.76 -4.15
C ALA A 252 20.87 22.79 -2.76
N GLY A 253 21.25 23.80 -1.96
CA GLY A 253 20.58 24.13 -0.70
C GLY A 253 19.14 24.62 -0.90
N LEU A 254 18.35 24.65 0.18
CA LEU A 254 16.94 25.04 0.18
C LEU A 254 16.69 26.39 -0.51
N ASP A 255 17.65 27.31 -0.41
CA ASP A 255 17.56 28.64 -0.99
C ASP A 255 17.66 28.63 -2.53
N GLU A 256 18.40 27.70 -3.14
CA GLU A 256 18.44 27.52 -4.60
C GLU A 256 17.14 26.93 -5.14
N VAL A 257 16.59 25.94 -4.43
CA VAL A 257 15.29 25.35 -4.74
C VAL A 257 14.18 26.39 -4.57
N ALA A 258 14.27 27.22 -3.53
CA ALA A 258 13.37 28.35 -3.31
C ALA A 258 13.44 29.38 -4.45
N ALA A 259 14.65 29.73 -4.91
CA ALA A 259 14.84 30.63 -6.04
C ALA A 259 14.27 30.05 -7.34
N LYS A 260 14.53 28.77 -7.64
CA LYS A 260 14.00 28.05 -8.81
C LYS A 260 12.47 28.11 -8.86
N HIS A 261 11.81 27.98 -7.71
CA HIS A 261 10.35 27.89 -7.61
C HIS A 261 9.67 29.20 -7.18
N GLY A 262 10.42 30.32 -7.10
CA GLY A 262 9.89 31.62 -6.71
C GLY A 262 9.29 31.65 -5.29
N TRP A 263 9.81 30.84 -4.35
CA TRP A 263 9.32 30.82 -2.98
C TRP A 263 9.73 32.09 -2.24
N SER A 264 8.74 32.78 -1.66
CA SER A 264 9.02 33.91 -0.75
C SER A 264 9.84 33.47 0.47
N ALA A 265 10.63 34.40 1.03
CA ALA A 265 11.37 34.18 2.28
C ALA A 265 10.48 33.68 3.43
N GLY A 266 9.24 34.17 3.52
CA GLY A 266 8.27 33.69 4.52
C GLY A 266 7.85 32.23 4.33
N ARG A 267 7.80 31.73 3.09
CA ARG A 267 7.54 30.31 2.80
C ARG A 267 8.74 29.45 3.22
N VAL A 268 9.95 29.87 2.89
CA VAL A 268 11.20 29.19 3.31
C VAL A 268 11.29 29.09 4.84
N ALA A 269 11.00 30.18 5.56
CA ALA A 269 10.97 30.18 7.02
C ALA A 269 9.91 29.22 7.60
N ARG A 270 8.70 29.17 7.01
CA ARG A 270 7.67 28.20 7.43
C ARG A 270 8.10 26.76 7.17
N THR A 271 8.72 26.49 6.02
CA THR A 271 9.25 25.16 5.68
C THR A 271 10.27 24.69 6.71
N ARG A 272 11.27 25.53 7.06
CA ARG A 272 12.25 25.23 8.12
C ARG A 272 11.57 24.98 9.47
N LYS A 273 10.56 25.79 9.83
CA LYS A 273 9.77 25.59 11.05
C LYS A 273 9.01 24.26 11.08
N HIS A 274 8.35 23.88 9.98
CA HIS A 274 7.63 22.61 9.88
C HIS A 274 8.57 21.42 9.98
N ARG A 275 9.73 21.49 9.33
CA ARG A 275 10.79 20.48 9.42
C ARG A 275 11.27 20.29 10.86
N ALA A 276 11.60 21.38 11.56
CA ALA A 276 12.04 21.32 12.96
C ALA A 276 10.97 20.69 13.86
N ALA A 277 9.69 21.01 13.64
CA ALA A 277 8.58 20.42 14.38
C ALA A 277 8.44 18.90 14.13
N LEU A 278 8.66 18.45 12.88
CA LEU A 278 8.65 17.03 12.54
C LEU A 278 9.85 16.27 13.12
N ALA A 279 11.04 16.90 13.15
CA ALA A 279 12.22 16.31 13.78
C ALA A 279 12.01 16.10 15.29
N LEU A 280 11.37 17.06 15.97
CA LEU A 280 11.04 16.98 17.40
C LEU A 280 9.96 15.92 17.72
N ALA A 281 9.11 15.57 16.76
CA ALA A 281 8.07 14.56 16.96
C ALA A 281 8.61 13.10 16.94
N GLY A 282 9.87 12.89 16.51
CA GLY A 282 10.51 11.58 16.45
C GLY A 282 9.84 10.60 15.46
N PRO A 283 10.44 9.41 15.26
CA PRO A 283 9.91 8.39 14.34
C PRO A 283 8.59 7.75 14.79
N ASN A 284 8.15 7.94 16.04
CA ASN A 284 6.94 7.31 16.60
C ASN A 284 5.87 8.28 17.13
N GLY A 285 6.04 9.61 17.05
CA GLY A 285 5.04 10.56 17.55
C GLY A 285 4.84 10.56 19.08
N GLU A 286 5.58 9.71 19.81
CA GLU A 286 5.69 9.76 21.26
C GLU A 286 6.81 10.74 21.63
N THR A 287 6.43 11.90 22.13
CA THR A 287 7.38 12.86 22.70
C THR A 287 7.99 12.33 23.99
N GLU A 288 9.03 13.00 24.50
CA GLU A 288 9.62 12.89 25.85
C GLU A 288 8.58 12.80 27.00
N ALA A 289 7.30 13.11 26.75
CA ALA A 289 6.20 12.91 27.68
C ALA A 289 5.84 11.44 27.95
N ALA A 290 6.16 10.51 27.04
CA ALA A 290 6.07 9.07 27.30
C ALA A 290 7.26 8.59 28.14
N ALA A 291 8.47 9.09 27.87
CA ALA A 291 9.67 8.80 28.66
C ALA A 291 9.55 9.24 30.13
N ARG A 292 8.76 10.27 30.45
CA ARG A 292 8.45 10.67 31.84
C ARG A 292 7.40 9.83 32.55
N ARG A 293 6.62 9.00 31.85
CA ARG A 293 5.64 8.08 32.49
C ARG A 293 6.26 6.77 32.92
N ASP A 294 7.40 6.41 32.33
CA ASP A 294 8.14 5.17 32.58
C ASP A 294 9.34 5.37 33.53
N ASP A 295 9.40 6.48 34.27
CA ASP A 295 10.28 6.63 35.44
C ASP A 295 9.49 6.28 36.72
N PRO A 296 9.52 5.01 37.18
CA PRO A 296 9.16 4.67 38.54
C PRO A 296 10.39 4.85 39.42
N GLU A 297 10.72 6.06 39.87
CA GLU A 297 11.50 6.32 41.10
C GLU A 297 11.72 7.83 41.31
N GLU A 298 10.83 8.47 42.06
CA GLU A 298 11.20 9.45 43.10
C GLU A 298 10.20 9.31 44.24
N ASP A 299 10.49 8.36 45.14
CA ASP A 299 10.17 8.45 46.57
C ASP A 299 11.43 8.93 47.30
#